data_AF-A0A841Z815-F1
#
_entry.id   AF-A0A841Z815-F1
#
_cell.length_a   1.000
_cell.length_b   1.000
_cell.length_c   1.000
_cell.angle_alpha   90.00
_cell.angle_beta   90.00
_cell.angle_gamma   90.00
#
_symmetry.space_group_name_H-M   'P 1'
#
loop_
_entity.id
_entity.type
_entity.pdbx_description
1 polymer ?
#
loop_
_entity_poly.entity_id
_entity_poly.type
_entity_poly.pdbx_seq_one_letter_code
_entity_poly.pdbx_strand_id
1 'polypeptide(L)'
;QAAVQAEQFYPLFIFVSSISTYADYLGDTNVMETIIDNAARLNMFVILGDSLMDATNSYASLTKKVKTIQSGILYNKYSGQNVFNIMNNSREPELFQNDAYVMSNGKAIRIRIPNQREGESNE
;
A
#
# COMPACT_ATOMS: atom_id res chain seq x y z
N GLN A 1 -17.08 23.59 -35.37
CA GLN A 1 -16.61 22.41 -34.61
C GLN A 1 -16.37 22.88 -33.18
N ALA A 2 -17.12 22.37 -32.21
CA ALA A 2 -16.91 22.73 -30.81
C ALA A 2 -15.61 22.08 -30.33
N ALA A 3 -14.70 22.88 -29.76
CA ALA A 3 -13.49 22.36 -29.14
C ALA A 3 -13.91 21.51 -27.94
N VAL A 4 -13.64 20.21 -28.00
CA VAL A 4 -13.72 19.34 -26.83
C VAL A 4 -12.66 19.85 -25.86
N GLN A 5 -13.09 20.54 -24.80
CA GLN A 5 -12.22 20.82 -23.67
C GLN A 5 -11.72 19.46 -23.17
N ALA A 6 -10.43 19.19 -23.35
CA ALA A 6 -9.81 18.03 -22.74
C ALA A 6 -9.97 18.21 -21.23
N GLU A 7 -10.84 17.41 -20.63
CA GLU A 7 -11.07 17.41 -19.20
C GLU A 7 -9.75 17.05 -18.53
N GLN A 8 -9.12 18.03 -17.90
CA GLN A 8 -7.79 17.87 -17.33
C GLN A 8 -7.94 17.09 -16.02
N PHE A 9 -7.72 15.78 -16.10
CA PHE A 9 -7.86 14.88 -14.95
C PHE A 9 -6.63 14.97 -14.06
N TYR A 10 -6.76 15.63 -12.91
CA TYR A 10 -5.71 15.65 -11.89
C TYR A 10 -5.72 14.32 -11.12
N PRO A 11 -4.54 13.73 -10.83
CA PRO A 11 -4.48 12.52 -10.03
C PRO A 11 -4.89 12.84 -8.59
N LEU A 12 -5.86 12.09 -8.05
CA LEU A 12 -6.25 12.19 -6.65
C LEU A 12 -5.48 11.15 -5.83
N PHE A 13 -4.90 11.57 -4.71
CA PHE A 13 -4.23 10.66 -3.78
C PHE A 13 -5.01 10.58 -2.48
N ILE A 14 -5.32 9.36 -2.06
CA ILE A 14 -5.97 9.06 -0.79
C ILE A 14 -4.96 8.29 0.06
N PHE A 15 -4.58 8.86 1.20
CA PHE A 15 -3.66 8.25 2.14
C PHE A 15 -4.43 7.81 3.38
N VAL A 16 -4.35 6.53 3.71
CA VAL A 16 -4.87 5.97 4.97
C VAL A 16 -3.69 5.40 5.72
N SER A 17 -3.37 5.97 6.89
CA SER A 17 -2.18 5.58 7.66
C SER A 17 -2.31 4.22 8.34
N SER A 18 -3.50 3.90 8.85
CA SER A 18 -3.85 2.58 9.41
C SER A 18 -5.27 2.20 8.99
N ILE A 19 -5.38 1.12 8.22
CA ILE A 19 -6.66 0.52 7.84
C ILE A 19 -7.43 0.06 9.08
N SER A 20 -6.75 -0.50 10.06
CA SER A 20 -7.35 -0.94 11.31
C SER A 20 -7.98 0.21 12.09
N THR A 21 -7.26 1.33 12.20
CA THR A 21 -7.80 2.55 12.80
C THR A 21 -8.98 3.13 11.99
N TYR A 22 -8.92 3.08 10.66
CA TYR A 22 -10.04 3.49 9.80
C TYR A 22 -11.31 2.70 10.11
N ALA A 23 -11.20 1.36 10.25
CA ALA A 23 -12.32 0.49 10.56
C ALA A 23 -12.91 0.77 11.95
N ASP A 24 -12.07 1.08 12.94
CA ASP A 24 -12.50 1.39 14.30
C ASP A 24 -13.31 2.70 14.37
N TYR A 25 -12.90 3.74 13.62
CA TYR A 25 -13.55 5.06 13.69
C TYR A 25 -14.80 5.18 12.81
N LEU A 26 -14.81 4.58 11.63
CA LEU A 26 -15.90 4.74 10.67
C LEU A 26 -16.84 3.53 10.63
N GLY A 27 -16.47 2.43 11.29
CA GLY A 27 -17.16 1.16 11.22
C GLY A 27 -16.91 0.42 9.91
N ASP A 28 -17.58 -0.72 9.73
CA ASP A 28 -17.48 -1.55 8.54
C ASP A 28 -18.31 -0.93 7.39
N THR A 29 -17.75 0.08 6.73
CA THR A 29 -18.35 0.75 5.57
C THR A 29 -17.76 0.22 4.27
N ASN A 30 -18.58 -0.01 3.24
CA ASN A 30 -18.11 -0.41 1.91
C ASN A 30 -17.56 0.75 1.04
N VAL A 31 -17.44 1.96 1.61
CA VAL A 31 -17.08 3.17 0.85
C VAL A 31 -15.65 3.07 0.33
N MET A 32 -14.71 2.66 1.19
CA MET A 32 -13.30 2.56 0.81
C MET A 32 -13.07 1.44 -0.20
N GLU A 33 -13.76 0.31 -0.09
CA GLU A 33 -13.70 -0.77 -1.07
C GLU A 33 -14.22 -0.31 -2.43
N THR A 34 -15.30 0.46 -2.46
CA THR A 34 -15.85 1.04 -3.69
C THR A 34 -14.86 2.01 -4.33
N ILE A 35 -14.18 2.84 -3.52
CA ILE A 35 -13.12 3.73 -3.99
C ILE A 35 -11.96 2.92 -4.58
N ILE A 36 -11.48 1.89 -3.87
CA ILE A 36 -10.39 1.01 -4.33
C ILE A 36 -10.75 0.35 -5.68
N ASP A 37 -11.97 -0.15 -5.83
CA ASP A 37 -12.45 -0.82 -7.06
C ASP A 37 -12.52 0.10 -8.28
N ASN A 38 -12.72 1.40 -8.05
CA ASN A 38 -12.88 2.38 -9.11
C ASN A 38 -11.67 3.31 -9.25
N ALA A 39 -10.66 3.18 -8.40
CA ALA A 39 -9.54 4.11 -8.30
C ALA A 39 -8.84 4.31 -9.65
N ALA A 40 -8.47 3.23 -10.33
CA ALA A 40 -7.82 3.30 -11.64
C ALA A 40 -8.67 3.99 -12.72
N ARG A 41 -10.01 3.83 -12.67
CA ARG A 41 -10.94 4.45 -13.63
C ARG A 41 -11.13 5.94 -13.39
N LEU A 42 -10.89 6.38 -12.16
CA LEU A 42 -11.09 7.75 -11.70
C LEU A 42 -9.76 8.50 -11.53
N ASN A 43 -8.65 7.97 -12.06
CA ASN A 43 -7.31 8.52 -11.87
C ASN A 43 -6.97 8.76 -10.38
N MET A 44 -7.41 7.87 -9.51
CA MET A 44 -7.15 7.91 -8.07
C MET A 44 -6.09 6.88 -7.70
N PHE A 45 -5.26 7.25 -6.73
CA PHE A 45 -4.24 6.42 -6.12
C PHE A 45 -4.56 6.30 -4.64
N VAL A 46 -4.82 5.08 -4.19
CA VAL A 46 -5.10 4.80 -2.78
C VAL A 46 -3.85 4.17 -2.18
N ILE A 47 -3.28 4.83 -1.18
CA ILE A 47 -2.10 4.37 -0.45
C ILE A 47 -2.56 4.04 0.97
N LEU A 48 -2.54 2.75 1.27
CA LEU A 48 -3.00 2.20 2.53
C LEU A 48 -1.79 1.69 3.33
N GLY A 49 -1.65 2.18 4.54
CA GLY A 49 -0.72 1.70 5.54
C GLY A 49 -1.45 0.89 6.60
N ASP A 50 -0.73 -0.05 7.20
CA ASP A 50 -1.09 -0.62 8.49
C ASP A 50 0.13 -1.32 9.11
N SER A 51 0.01 -1.70 10.38
CA SER A 51 0.95 -2.64 10.97
C SER A 51 0.72 -4.04 10.36
N LEU A 52 1.80 -4.82 10.24
CA LEU A 52 1.69 -6.18 9.71
C LEU A 52 0.77 -7.05 10.58
N MET A 53 0.84 -6.88 11.90
CA MET A 53 0.02 -7.63 12.85
C MET A 53 -1.48 -7.36 12.62
N ASP A 54 -1.85 -6.10 12.46
CA ASP A 54 -3.25 -5.71 12.35
C ASP A 54 -3.82 -6.05 10.97
N ALA A 55 -3.02 -5.87 9.91
CA ALA A 55 -3.35 -6.30 8.55
C ALA A 55 -3.56 -7.82 8.45
N THR A 56 -2.83 -8.62 9.23
CA THR A 56 -3.00 -10.06 9.27
C THR A 56 -4.27 -10.46 10.04
N ASN A 57 -4.48 -9.87 11.22
CA ASN A 57 -5.49 -10.32 12.20
C ASN A 57 -6.90 -9.79 11.95
N SER A 58 -7.06 -8.69 11.20
CA SER A 58 -8.37 -8.09 10.97
C SER A 58 -9.23 -8.89 9.98
N TYR A 59 -10.46 -9.20 10.40
CA TYR A 59 -11.50 -9.86 9.57
C TYR A 59 -12.42 -8.85 8.85
N ALA A 60 -12.18 -7.55 9.03
CA ALA A 60 -12.96 -6.47 8.42
C ALA A 60 -12.98 -6.59 6.89
N SER A 61 -14.06 -6.13 6.26
CA SER A 61 -14.24 -6.23 4.80
C SER A 61 -13.09 -5.55 4.05
N LEU A 62 -12.66 -4.38 4.55
CA LEU A 62 -11.58 -3.61 3.97
C LEU A 62 -10.23 -4.35 4.03
N THR A 63 -9.92 -5.02 5.14
CA THR A 63 -8.69 -5.83 5.27
C THR A 63 -8.69 -6.99 4.28
N LYS A 64 -9.83 -7.66 4.09
CA LYS A 64 -9.97 -8.72 3.08
C LYS A 64 -9.74 -8.17 1.68
N LYS A 65 -10.24 -6.96 1.38
CA LYS A 65 -10.01 -6.29 0.11
C LYS A 65 -8.53 -5.98 -0.10
N VAL A 66 -7.85 -5.44 0.91
CA VAL A 66 -6.42 -5.12 0.86
C VAL A 66 -5.57 -6.36 0.57
N LYS A 67 -5.92 -7.52 1.14
CA LYS A 67 -5.23 -8.79 0.87
C LYS A 67 -5.32 -9.26 -0.60
N THR A 68 -6.22 -8.71 -1.41
CA THR A 68 -6.28 -8.99 -2.86
C THR A 68 -5.28 -8.16 -3.67
N ILE A 69 -4.70 -7.10 -3.08
CA ILE A 69 -3.74 -6.22 -3.73
C ILE A 69 -2.39 -6.94 -3.81
N GLN A 70 -1.85 -7.07 -5.02
CA GLN A 70 -0.60 -7.82 -5.28
C GLN A 70 0.67 -6.95 -5.27
N SER A 71 0.53 -5.68 -4.90
CA SER A 71 1.62 -4.72 -4.83
C SER A 71 1.65 -3.99 -3.49
N GLY A 72 2.86 -3.66 -3.02
CA GLY A 72 3.02 -2.95 -1.76
C GLY A 72 4.47 -2.72 -1.39
N ILE A 73 4.68 -2.04 -0.26
CA ILE A 73 5.99 -1.86 0.36
C ILE A 73 5.93 -2.52 1.73
N LEU A 74 6.87 -3.41 2.02
CA LEU A 74 6.96 -4.14 3.27
C LEU A 74 8.26 -3.77 4.00
N TYR A 75 8.13 -3.18 5.18
CA TYR A 75 9.25 -2.79 6.07
C TYR A 75 9.72 -3.95 6.98
N ASN A 76 9.44 -5.19 6.59
CA ASN A 76 9.74 -6.38 7.38
C ASN A 76 10.10 -7.55 6.46
N LYS A 77 10.58 -8.64 7.04
CA LYS A 77 10.83 -9.89 6.34
C LYS A 77 9.54 -10.40 5.71
N TYR A 78 9.62 -10.75 4.44
CA TYR A 78 8.55 -11.28 3.66
C TYR A 78 8.19 -12.73 4.03
N SER A 79 9.08 -13.43 4.75
CA SER A 79 8.80 -14.72 5.40
C SER A 79 7.93 -14.60 6.66
N GLY A 80 7.85 -13.41 7.27
CA GLY A 80 7.13 -13.17 8.53
C GLY A 80 5.67 -12.74 8.36
N GLN A 81 5.13 -12.79 7.15
CA GLN A 81 3.83 -12.21 6.79
C GLN A 81 2.99 -13.19 5.95
N ASN A 82 1.67 -13.02 5.97
CA ASN A 82 0.71 -13.80 5.18
C ASN A 82 -0.24 -12.94 4.33
N VAL A 83 0.12 -11.67 4.12
CA VAL A 83 -0.66 -10.68 3.37
C VAL A 83 -0.36 -10.79 1.87
N PHE A 84 0.91 -10.87 1.51
CA PHE A 84 1.40 -11.04 0.15
C PHE A 84 1.77 -12.49 -0.12
N ASN A 85 1.29 -13.04 -1.23
CA ASN A 85 1.70 -14.34 -1.72
C ASN A 85 3.00 -14.19 -2.54
N ILE A 86 4.10 -14.77 -2.05
CA ILE A 86 5.44 -14.57 -2.63
C ILE A 86 5.96 -15.91 -3.12
N MET A 87 6.40 -15.94 -4.37
CA MET A 87 7.06 -17.11 -4.91
C MET A 87 8.45 -17.20 -4.27
N ASN A 88 8.55 -18.15 -3.34
CA ASN A 88 9.61 -18.30 -2.37
C ASN A 88 11.01 -18.21 -3.00
N ASN A 89 11.86 -17.29 -2.52
CA ASN A 89 13.29 -17.28 -2.80
C ASN A 89 14.01 -17.84 -1.57
N SER A 90 14.75 -18.93 -1.72
CA SER A 90 15.27 -19.77 -0.63
C SER A 90 16.30 -19.07 0.27
N ARG A 91 16.64 -17.80 0.02
CA ARG A 91 17.55 -16.99 0.83
C ARG A 91 17.02 -15.57 0.94
N GLU A 92 16.16 -15.36 1.92
CA GLU A 92 15.77 -14.00 2.31
C GLU A 92 16.96 -13.31 2.99
N PRO A 93 17.46 -12.18 2.46
CA PRO A 93 18.52 -11.44 3.12
C PRO A 93 18.01 -10.74 4.40
N GLU A 94 18.92 -10.52 5.35
CA GLU A 94 18.64 -9.65 6.48
C GLU A 94 18.31 -8.23 6.00
N LEU A 95 17.31 -7.63 6.63
CA LEU A 95 16.93 -6.23 6.43
C LEU A 95 17.62 -5.36 7.47
N PHE A 96 18.26 -4.28 7.03
CA PHE A 96 18.78 -3.24 7.91
C PHE A 96 17.78 -2.11 8.08
N GLN A 97 18.11 -1.14 8.93
CA GLN A 97 17.32 0.07 9.09
C GLN A 97 17.12 0.75 7.73
N ASN A 98 15.87 1.13 7.45
CA ASN A 98 15.40 1.72 6.20
C ASN A 98 15.43 0.81 4.97
N ASP A 99 15.75 -0.47 5.12
CA ASP A 99 15.46 -1.41 4.05
C ASP A 99 13.99 -1.79 4.06
N ALA A 100 13.44 -2.00 2.86
CA ALA A 100 12.11 -2.51 2.66
C ALA A 100 12.08 -3.43 1.43
N TYR A 101 11.01 -4.19 1.27
CA TYR A 101 10.72 -4.91 0.04
C TYR A 101 9.62 -4.20 -0.74
N VAL A 102 9.87 -3.91 -2.00
CA VAL A 102 8.80 -3.64 -2.98
C VAL A 102 8.25 -4.98 -3.43
N MET A 103 6.98 -5.18 -3.13
CA MET A 103 6.21 -6.34 -3.54
C MET A 103 5.46 -6.02 -4.82
N SER A 104 5.56 -6.89 -5.82
CA SER A 104 4.76 -6.78 -7.04
C SER A 104 4.63 -8.15 -7.72
N ASN A 105 3.39 -8.60 -7.95
CA ASN A 105 3.07 -9.81 -8.71
C ASN A 105 3.86 -11.04 -8.23
N GLY A 106 3.92 -11.22 -6.90
CA GLY A 106 4.59 -12.35 -6.26
C GLY A 106 6.12 -12.30 -6.23
N LYS A 107 6.72 -11.18 -6.67
CA LYS A 107 8.16 -10.90 -6.54
C LYS A 107 8.42 -9.89 -5.44
N ALA A 108 9.53 -10.06 -4.73
CA ALA A 108 10.04 -9.13 -3.74
C ALA A 108 11.38 -8.54 -4.22
N ILE A 109 11.49 -7.22 -4.25
CA ILE A 109 12.72 -6.50 -4.58
C ILE A 109 13.12 -5.68 -3.36
N ARG A 110 14.31 -5.91 -2.81
CA ARG A 110 14.84 -5.10 -1.71
C ARG A 110 15.17 -3.69 -2.22
N ILE A 111 14.71 -2.70 -1.47
CA ILE A 111 14.99 -1.27 -1.69
C ILE A 111 15.48 -0.65 -0.40
N ARG A 112 16.11 0.52 -0.51
CA ARG A 112 16.45 1.38 0.62
C ARG A 112 15.59 2.64 0.57
N ILE A 113 14.87 2.89 1.66
CA ILE A 113 14.02 4.05 1.84
C ILE A 113 14.92 5.23 2.28
N PRO A 114 14.86 6.38 1.59
CA PRO A 114 15.65 7.53 1.98
C PRO A 114 15.22 8.03 3.37
N ASN A 115 16.19 8.40 4.21
CA ASN A 115 15.90 9.09 5.46
C ASN A 115 15.50 10.53 5.17
N GLN A 116 14.42 11.03 5.79
CA GLN A 116 14.01 12.44 5.66
C GLN A 116 15.16 13.43 5.98
N ARG A 117 16.06 13.06 6.90
CA ARG A 117 17.21 13.89 7.31
C ARG A 117 18.37 13.94 6.32
N GLU A 118 18.43 13.04 5.34
CA GLU A 118 19.50 13.05 4.32
C GLU A 118 19.30 14.19 3.30
N GLY A 119 18.11 14.80 3.24
CA GLY A 119 17.81 15.99 2.44
C GLY A 119 17.99 17.33 3.15
N GLU A 120 18.01 17.33 4.50
CA GLU A 120 18.09 18.56 5.33
C GLU A 120 19.53 18.99 5.62
N SER A 121 20.53 18.21 5.19
CA SER A 121 21.95 18.50 5.47
C SER A 121 22.62 19.44 4.46
N ASN A 122 21.84 20.01 3.53
CA ASN A 122 22.35 20.83 2.42
C ASN A 122 21.80 22.28 2.41
N GLU A 123 21.25 22.78 3.52
CA GLU A 123 20.92 24.21 3.70
C GLU A 123 21.81 24.88 4.74
#